data_AF-A0A925WFF9-F1
#
_entry.id   AF-A0A925WFF9-F1
#
_cell.length_a   1.000
_cell.length_b   1.000
_cell.length_c   1.000
_cell.angle_alpha   90.00
_cell.angle_beta   90.00
_cell.angle_gamma   90.00
#
_symmetry.space_group_name_H-M   'P 1'
#
loop_
_entity.id
_entity.type
_entity.pdbx_description
1 polymer ?
#
loop_
_entity_poly.entity_id
_entity_poly.type
_entity_poly.pdbx_seq_one_letter_code
_entity_poly.pdbx_strand_id
1 'polypeptide(L)'
;MRVQDNNAEWKFLFALLAGLLLFPRTAAFGSESSPSLTNAAQLRLVAAQNPTNSFSLQLEGTVLWADAAGQKLVLTDVSGMEAIQLASDGPALKPGERIRIEGKATVARSAALFRIGASGPVVDNNGVHPMIEMSGAIFLEAGWQPLEVDWFNGAAQGGLGIEYEAPGLPRQKVPATHLYHFDQAADGTAHLTNGLEFLAYEGTWQALPDFGRMIPVRRGVVSDFDISVVSRSDHVGLRFRGFLKIPAEGLYIFHL
;
A
#
# COMPACT_ATOMS: atom_id res chain seq x y z
N MET A 1 -20.25 34.50 15.21
CA MET A 1 -18.79 34.28 15.27
C MET A 1 -18.57 32.80 15.60
N ARG A 2 -17.69 32.15 14.83
CA ARG A 2 -17.29 30.73 14.81
C ARG A 2 -18.29 29.71 14.24
N VAL A 3 -18.08 29.47 12.94
CA VAL A 3 -18.30 28.21 12.23
C VAL A 3 -17.39 27.14 12.86
N GLN A 4 -17.94 25.96 13.12
CA GLN A 4 -17.18 24.75 13.43
C GLN A 4 -16.71 24.13 12.11
N ASP A 5 -15.39 24.14 11.89
CA ASP A 5 -14.74 23.34 10.85
C ASP A 5 -14.63 21.89 11.34
N ASN A 6 -15.43 21.00 10.75
CA ASN A 6 -15.18 19.56 10.72
C ASN A 6 -14.46 19.26 9.41
N ASN A 7 -13.14 19.15 9.45
CA ASN A 7 -12.36 18.49 8.40
C ASN A 7 -11.16 17.81 9.07
N ALA A 8 -11.37 16.58 9.51
CA ALA A 8 -10.30 15.66 9.83
C ALA A 8 -10.02 14.82 8.59
N GLU A 9 -8.80 14.93 8.07
CA GLU A 9 -8.25 13.97 7.11
C GLU A 9 -7.71 12.75 7.87
N TRP A 10 -7.95 11.55 7.31
CA TRP A 10 -7.72 10.26 7.97
C TRP A 10 -6.72 9.43 7.14
N LYS A 11 -5.81 8.70 7.79
CA LYS A 11 -4.87 7.77 7.13
C LYS A 11 -4.66 6.51 7.98
N PHE A 12 -4.83 5.35 7.36
CA PHE A 12 -4.26 4.07 7.80
C PHE A 12 -3.19 3.66 6.80
N LEU A 13 -2.12 2.99 7.24
CA LEU A 13 -0.94 2.74 6.41
C LEU A 13 -0.60 1.24 6.43
N PHE A 14 -0.75 0.61 5.26
CA PHE A 14 -0.07 -0.62 4.90
C PHE A 14 0.64 -0.31 3.58
N ALA A 15 1.78 0.36 3.67
CA ALA A 15 2.47 0.90 2.51
C ALA A 15 3.46 -0.13 1.97
N LEU A 16 3.21 -0.60 0.75
CA LEU A 16 4.24 -1.23 -0.09
C LEU A 16 4.52 -0.25 -1.25
N LEU A 17 5.66 0.43 -1.21
CA LEU A 17 6.08 1.40 -2.24
C LEU A 17 6.65 0.64 -3.44
N ALA A 18 5.82 0.32 -4.43
CA ALA A 18 6.34 -0.06 -5.75
C ALA A 18 6.84 1.20 -6.48
N GLY A 19 8.14 1.25 -6.75
CA GLY A 19 8.77 2.37 -7.43
C GLY A 19 8.32 2.48 -8.88
N LEU A 20 7.87 3.66 -9.31
CA LEU A 20 7.76 3.98 -10.72
C LEU A 20 9.14 4.45 -11.20
N LEU A 21 9.90 3.59 -11.87
CA LEU A 21 11.16 4.00 -12.50
C LEU A 21 10.91 4.37 -13.97
N LEU A 22 11.18 5.64 -14.31
CA LEU A 22 11.32 6.11 -15.69
C LEU A 22 12.70 5.65 -16.21
N PHE A 23 12.75 4.56 -16.97
CA PHE A 23 13.97 4.13 -17.67
C PHE A 23 13.78 3.98 -19.19
N PRO A 24 14.85 4.20 -19.98
CA PRO A 24 14.88 3.80 -21.37
C PRO A 24 14.92 2.27 -21.49
N ARG A 25 14.17 1.75 -22.48
CA ARG A 25 13.94 0.34 -22.83
C ARG A 25 15.15 -0.60 -22.69
N THR A 26 14.91 -1.79 -22.14
CA THR A 26 15.21 -3.16 -22.68
C THR A 26 14.91 -4.18 -21.55
N ALA A 27 14.36 -5.39 -21.73
CA ALA A 27 13.91 -6.22 -22.85
C ALA A 27 12.68 -7.05 -22.40
N ALA A 28 11.93 -7.60 -23.37
CA ALA A 28 10.67 -8.32 -23.15
C ALA A 28 10.87 -9.78 -22.72
N PHE A 29 10.01 -10.30 -21.82
CA PHE A 29 9.59 -11.71 -21.77
C PHE A 29 8.22 -11.89 -21.07
N GLY A 30 7.43 -12.85 -21.57
CA GLY A 30 6.31 -13.49 -20.87
C GLY A 30 4.98 -12.74 -20.84
N SER A 31 4.14 -12.96 -21.85
CA SER A 31 2.84 -12.31 -22.02
C SER A 31 1.73 -12.89 -21.12
N GLU A 32 1.44 -12.24 -20.00
CA GLU A 32 0.04 -11.94 -19.71
C GLU A 32 -0.25 -10.56 -20.31
N SER A 33 -1.14 -10.51 -21.30
CA SER A 33 -1.58 -9.24 -21.88
C SER A 33 -2.47 -8.53 -20.86
N SER A 34 -1.86 -7.84 -19.90
CA SER A 34 -2.60 -6.91 -19.03
C SER A 34 -3.37 -5.95 -19.94
N PRO A 35 -4.69 -5.79 -19.77
CA PRO A 35 -5.47 -4.86 -20.58
C PRO A 35 -4.87 -3.46 -20.50
N SER A 36 -4.72 -2.82 -21.67
CA SER A 36 -4.13 -1.48 -21.75
C SER A 36 -5.19 -0.41 -21.48
N LEU A 37 -4.91 0.51 -20.56
CA LEU A 37 -5.72 1.70 -20.32
C LEU A 37 -5.02 2.90 -20.94
N THR A 38 -5.69 3.54 -21.90
CA THR A 38 -5.11 4.61 -22.72
C THR A 38 -5.81 5.96 -22.53
N ASN A 39 -6.93 5.99 -21.81
CA ASN A 39 -7.68 7.22 -21.57
C ASN A 39 -8.44 7.25 -20.23
N ALA A 40 -8.84 8.46 -19.85
CA ALA A 40 -9.62 8.80 -18.65
C ALA A 40 -10.90 7.97 -18.51
N ALA A 41 -11.70 7.84 -19.58
CA ALA A 41 -12.95 7.11 -19.54
C ALA A 41 -12.77 5.61 -19.25
N GLN A 42 -11.73 4.98 -19.81
CA GLN A 42 -11.36 3.59 -19.51
C GLN A 42 -10.93 3.43 -18.05
N LEU A 43 -10.12 4.36 -17.53
CA LEU A 43 -9.70 4.36 -16.13
C LEU A 43 -10.90 4.42 -15.19
N ARG A 44 -11.86 5.33 -15.46
CA ARG A 44 -13.10 5.46 -14.69
C ARG A 44 -13.95 4.20 -14.71
N LEU A 45 -14.14 3.62 -15.90
CA LEU A 45 -14.99 2.43 -16.08
C LEU A 45 -14.41 1.23 -15.34
N VAL A 46 -13.09 1.05 -15.46
CA VAL A 46 -12.36 -0.04 -14.80
C VAL A 46 -12.38 0.14 -13.29
N ALA A 47 -12.04 1.33 -12.78
CA ALA A 47 -12.06 1.59 -11.35
C ALA A 47 -13.44 1.45 -10.69
N ALA A 48 -14.52 1.77 -11.41
CA ALA A 48 -15.89 1.58 -10.91
C ALA A 48 -16.22 0.11 -10.62
N GLN A 49 -15.48 -0.84 -11.20
CA GLN A 49 -15.65 -2.28 -11.02
C GLN A 49 -14.81 -2.84 -9.85
N ASN A 50 -14.03 -2.00 -9.14
CA ASN A 50 -13.06 -2.42 -8.11
C ASN A 50 -12.23 -3.64 -8.55
N PRO A 51 -11.52 -3.51 -9.68
CA PRO A 51 -10.86 -4.64 -10.30
C PRO A 51 -9.67 -5.06 -9.45
N THR A 52 -9.53 -6.36 -9.23
CA THR A 52 -8.36 -6.96 -8.58
C THR A 52 -7.21 -7.19 -9.56
N ASN A 53 -7.35 -6.79 -10.83
CA ASN A 53 -6.40 -7.06 -11.91
C ASN A 53 -5.37 -5.94 -12.10
N SER A 54 -4.21 -6.28 -12.70
CA SER A 54 -3.21 -5.30 -13.16
C SER A 54 -3.53 -4.80 -14.58
N PHE A 55 -3.20 -3.55 -14.84
CA PHE A 55 -3.39 -2.88 -16.13
C PHE A 55 -2.08 -2.29 -16.64
N SER A 56 -1.89 -2.32 -17.95
CA SER A 56 -0.82 -1.54 -18.59
C SER A 56 -1.35 -0.12 -18.83
N LEU A 57 -0.80 0.86 -18.14
CA LEU A 57 -1.14 2.26 -18.31
C LEU A 57 -0.34 2.86 -19.46
N GLN A 58 -1.04 3.58 -20.33
CA GLN A 58 -0.49 4.47 -21.36
C GLN A 58 -1.40 5.70 -21.48
N LEU A 59 -1.60 6.40 -20.35
CA LEU A 59 -2.49 7.55 -20.30
C LEU A 59 -1.75 8.79 -20.81
N GLU A 60 -2.35 9.52 -21.75
CA GLU A 60 -1.87 10.83 -22.17
C GLU A 60 -2.93 11.88 -21.89
N GLY A 61 -2.53 13.01 -21.30
CA GLY A 61 -3.45 14.10 -21.04
C GLY A 61 -2.76 15.37 -20.57
N THR A 62 -3.56 16.41 -20.39
CA THR A 62 -3.12 17.70 -19.86
C THR A 62 -3.42 17.76 -18.36
N VAL A 63 -2.43 18.14 -17.57
CA VAL A 63 -2.56 18.38 -16.13
C VAL A 63 -3.39 19.63 -15.93
N LEU A 64 -4.54 19.53 -15.28
CA LEU A 64 -5.33 20.68 -14.85
C LEU A 64 -4.93 21.16 -13.47
N TRP A 65 -4.48 20.24 -12.63
CA TRP A 65 -4.01 20.52 -11.28
C TRP A 65 -3.08 19.40 -10.83
N ALA A 66 -2.09 19.72 -9.99
CA ALA A 66 -1.30 18.74 -9.26
C ALA A 66 -0.96 19.29 -7.88
N ASP A 67 -0.81 18.40 -6.89
CA ASP A 67 -0.28 18.79 -5.59
C ASP A 67 1.24 19.01 -5.65
N ALA A 68 1.78 19.70 -4.64
CA ALA A 68 3.19 20.05 -4.58
C ALA A 68 4.11 18.81 -4.50
N ALA A 69 3.58 17.67 -4.06
CA ALA A 69 4.29 16.39 -3.98
C ALA A 69 4.26 15.60 -5.30
N GLY A 70 3.47 16.01 -6.29
CA GLY A 70 3.30 15.27 -7.53
C GLY A 70 2.60 13.92 -7.36
N GLN A 71 1.92 13.71 -6.23
CA GLN A 71 1.22 12.48 -5.89
C GLN A 71 -0.25 12.52 -6.29
N LYS A 72 -0.88 13.70 -6.26
CA LYS A 72 -2.27 13.89 -6.71
C LYS A 72 -2.27 14.79 -7.93
N LEU A 73 -3.00 14.39 -8.97
CA LEU A 73 -3.19 15.21 -10.15
C LEU A 73 -4.58 15.07 -10.74
N VAL A 74 -5.06 16.10 -11.41
CA VAL A 74 -6.25 16.06 -12.26
C VAL A 74 -5.78 16.07 -13.70
N LEU A 75 -6.05 14.99 -14.42
CA LEU A 75 -5.71 14.82 -15.83
C LEU A 75 -6.97 15.00 -16.68
N THR A 76 -6.85 15.71 -17.79
CA THR A 76 -7.90 15.73 -18.82
C THR A 76 -7.36 15.26 -20.16
N ASP A 77 -8.16 14.48 -20.87
CA ASP A 77 -7.94 14.09 -22.25
C ASP A 77 -9.23 14.30 -23.08
N VAL A 78 -9.25 13.79 -24.30
CA VAL A 78 -10.43 13.89 -25.20
C VAL A 78 -11.64 13.09 -24.72
N SER A 79 -11.43 12.10 -23.84
CA SER A 79 -12.47 11.21 -23.29
C SER A 79 -13.06 11.74 -21.98
N GLY A 80 -12.36 12.62 -21.28
CA GLY A 80 -12.85 13.28 -20.08
C GLY A 80 -11.76 13.75 -19.13
N MET A 81 -12.15 13.94 -17.87
CA MET A 81 -11.29 14.37 -16.79
C MET A 81 -11.32 13.33 -15.68
N GLU A 82 -10.15 12.96 -15.16
CA GLU A 82 -10.02 12.13 -13.94
C GLU A 82 -9.05 12.73 -12.95
N ALA A 83 -9.36 12.54 -11.67
CA ALA A 83 -8.45 12.83 -10.58
C ALA A 83 -7.72 11.55 -10.16
N ILE A 84 -6.40 11.57 -10.25
CA ILE A 84 -5.50 10.43 -10.09
C ILE A 84 -4.59 10.66 -8.87
N GLN A 85 -4.43 9.63 -8.07
CA GLN A 85 -3.48 9.52 -6.98
C GLN A 85 -2.42 8.49 -7.40
N LEU A 86 -1.18 8.93 -7.56
CA LEU A 86 0.00 8.09 -7.80
C LEU A 86 0.54 7.52 -6.48
N ALA A 87 1.16 6.35 -6.55
CA ALA A 87 1.78 5.63 -5.44
C ALA A 87 3.11 6.20 -4.96
N SER A 88 3.82 6.86 -5.88
CA SER A 88 5.15 7.41 -5.65
C SER A 88 5.18 8.87 -6.07
N ASP A 89 6.10 9.64 -5.48
CA ASP A 89 6.33 11.03 -5.86
C ASP A 89 6.70 11.11 -7.34
N GLY A 90 5.87 11.82 -8.11
CA GLY A 90 6.18 12.20 -9.47
C GLY A 90 7.08 13.44 -9.52
N PRO A 91 7.61 13.79 -10.71
CA PRO A 91 8.19 15.12 -10.90
C PRO A 91 7.14 16.19 -10.57
N ALA A 92 7.59 17.38 -10.15
CA ALA A 92 6.68 18.50 -9.90
C ALA A 92 5.96 18.90 -11.20
N LEU A 93 4.68 18.57 -11.30
CA LEU A 93 3.85 18.82 -12.47
C LEU A 93 3.20 20.21 -12.42
N LYS A 94 3.11 20.88 -13.56
CA LYS A 94 2.44 22.20 -13.66
C LYS A 94 1.09 22.11 -14.36
N PRO A 95 0.08 22.89 -13.94
CA PRO A 95 -1.13 23.06 -14.73
C PRO A 95 -0.82 23.51 -16.16
N GLY A 96 -1.48 22.89 -17.14
CA GLY A 96 -1.27 23.07 -18.58
C GLY A 96 -0.20 22.16 -19.19
N GLU A 97 0.57 21.43 -18.37
CA GLU A 97 1.58 20.49 -18.86
C GLU A 97 0.92 19.24 -19.46
N ARG A 98 1.39 18.82 -20.63
CA ARG A 98 0.97 17.56 -21.25
C ARG A 98 1.89 16.46 -20.79
N ILE A 99 1.34 15.43 -20.16
CA ILE A 99 2.09 14.33 -19.57
C ILE A 99 1.66 12.98 -20.15
N ARG A 100 2.52 11.99 -19.98
CA ARG A 100 2.23 10.59 -20.26
C ARG A 100 2.52 9.76 -19.01
N ILE A 101 1.54 8.99 -18.56
CA ILE A 101 1.67 8.06 -17.44
C ILE A 101 1.76 6.66 -18.03
N GLU A 102 2.92 6.03 -17.85
CA GLU A 102 3.19 4.66 -18.31
C GLU A 102 3.58 3.76 -17.15
N GLY A 103 3.20 2.50 -17.23
CA GLY A 103 3.61 1.48 -16.25
C GLY A 103 2.56 0.40 -16.07
N LYS A 104 2.89 -0.62 -15.28
CA LYS A 104 1.90 -1.60 -14.82
C LYS A 104 1.40 -1.18 -13.45
N ALA A 105 0.09 -1.11 -13.27
CA ALA A 105 -0.50 -0.75 -11.98
C ALA A 105 -1.84 -1.43 -11.76
N THR A 106 -2.21 -1.58 -10.49
CA THR A 106 -3.59 -1.83 -10.08
C THR A 106 -4.33 -0.49 -10.04
N VAL A 107 -5.58 -0.48 -10.48
CA VAL A 107 -6.46 0.69 -10.43
C VAL A 107 -7.55 0.44 -9.40
N ALA A 108 -7.55 1.21 -8.31
CA ALA A 108 -8.57 1.13 -7.27
C ALA A 108 -9.31 2.46 -7.12
N ARG A 109 -10.61 2.40 -6.83
CA ARG A 109 -11.40 3.61 -6.52
C ARG A 109 -11.17 4.02 -5.07
N SER A 110 -10.85 5.29 -4.85
CA SER A 110 -10.73 5.90 -3.52
C SER A 110 -11.56 7.18 -3.46
N ALA A 111 -12.83 7.05 -3.06
CA ALA A 111 -13.81 8.15 -3.05
C ALA A 111 -13.92 8.89 -4.42
N ALA A 112 -13.40 10.12 -4.52
CA ALA A 112 -13.38 10.95 -5.73
C ALA A 112 -12.06 10.88 -6.53
N LEU A 113 -11.11 10.03 -6.10
CA LEU A 113 -9.77 9.85 -6.70
C LEU A 113 -9.59 8.40 -7.17
N PHE A 114 -8.82 8.21 -8.25
CA PHE A 114 -8.36 6.89 -8.72
C PHE A 114 -6.93 6.64 -8.28
N ARG A 115 -6.66 5.49 -7.66
CA ARG A 115 -5.32 5.12 -7.20
C ARG A 115 -4.59 4.32 -8.26
N ILE A 116 -3.39 4.77 -8.60
CA ILE A 116 -2.43 4.08 -9.47
C ILE A 116 -1.25 3.68 -8.59
N GLY A 117 -1.16 2.37 -8.31
CA GLY A 117 -0.24 1.78 -7.31
C GLY A 117 -0.68 2.06 -5.84
N ALA A 118 0.19 1.82 -4.86
CA ALA A 118 -0.15 1.99 -3.45
C ALA A 118 0.14 3.38 -2.88
N SER A 119 -0.86 4.27 -2.92
CA SER A 119 -0.95 5.42 -2.00
C SER A 119 -1.98 5.14 -0.92
N GLY A 120 -1.54 4.59 0.23
CA GLY A 120 -2.40 4.08 1.31
C GLY A 120 -2.34 2.56 1.46
N PRO A 121 -3.18 1.95 2.33
CA PRO A 121 -3.12 0.53 2.62
C PRO A 121 -3.53 -0.29 1.39
N VAL A 122 -2.90 -1.45 1.21
CA VAL A 122 -3.29 -2.45 0.20
C VAL A 122 -4.54 -3.20 0.65
N VAL A 123 -4.59 -3.58 1.93
CA VAL A 123 -5.76 -4.19 2.57
C VAL A 123 -6.16 -3.33 3.77
N ASP A 124 -7.42 -2.90 3.83
CA ASP A 124 -7.97 -2.14 4.95
C ASP A 124 -9.07 -2.97 5.61
N ASN A 125 -8.76 -3.52 6.79
CA ASN A 125 -9.67 -4.27 7.64
C ASN A 125 -9.77 -3.58 9.01
N ASN A 126 -9.99 -2.26 9.00
CA ASN A 126 -10.01 -1.45 10.21
C ASN A 126 -11.42 -1.31 10.81
N GLY A 127 -11.47 -1.12 12.12
CA GLY A 127 -12.69 -1.03 12.92
C GLY A 127 -12.84 -2.24 13.83
N VAL A 128 -13.77 -2.16 14.79
CA VAL A 128 -14.09 -3.31 15.65
C VAL A 128 -15.05 -4.24 14.91
N HIS A 129 -14.62 -5.47 14.67
CA HIS A 129 -15.39 -6.52 14.03
C HIS A 129 -14.95 -7.92 14.51
N PRO A 130 -15.76 -8.98 14.31
CA PRO A 130 -15.30 -10.36 14.49
C PRO A 130 -14.22 -10.72 13.46
N MET A 131 -13.60 -11.89 13.56
CA MET A 131 -12.64 -12.37 12.56
C MET A 131 -13.31 -12.46 11.18
N ILE A 132 -12.92 -11.57 10.28
CA ILE A 132 -13.36 -11.51 8.88
C ILE A 132 -12.13 -11.34 8.01
N GLU A 133 -12.18 -11.89 6.80
CA GLU A 133 -11.12 -11.73 5.80
C GLU A 133 -11.43 -10.55 4.89
N MET A 134 -10.42 -9.72 4.65
CA MET A 134 -10.39 -8.71 3.60
C MET A 134 -9.24 -9.02 2.62
N SER A 135 -9.32 -8.48 1.42
CA SER A 135 -8.26 -8.70 0.42
C SER A 135 -8.00 -7.46 -0.41
N GLY A 136 -6.78 -7.39 -0.94
CA GLY A 136 -6.33 -6.26 -1.74
C GLY A 136 -5.20 -6.65 -2.67
N ALA A 137 -5.21 -6.07 -3.87
CA ALA A 137 -4.27 -6.42 -4.93
C ALA A 137 -3.29 -5.28 -5.21
N ILE A 138 -2.03 -5.60 -5.41
CA ILE A 138 -0.97 -4.64 -5.74
C ILE A 138 0.03 -5.27 -6.72
N PHE A 139 0.46 -4.52 -7.73
CA PHE A 139 1.57 -4.92 -8.57
C PHE A 139 2.90 -4.61 -7.88
N LEU A 140 3.77 -5.61 -7.74
CA LEU A 140 5.06 -5.51 -7.09
C LEU A 140 6.20 -5.84 -8.06
N GLU A 141 7.29 -5.09 -7.96
CA GLU A 141 8.55 -5.45 -8.62
C GLU A 141 9.30 -6.49 -7.78
N ALA A 142 10.07 -7.34 -8.45
CA ALA A 142 10.99 -8.25 -7.77
C ALA A 142 12.02 -7.47 -6.94
N GLY A 143 12.36 -7.99 -5.75
CA GLY A 143 13.30 -7.36 -4.83
C GLY A 143 12.67 -6.96 -3.51
N TRP A 144 13.20 -5.92 -2.89
CA TRP A 144 12.82 -5.49 -1.54
C TRP A 144 11.71 -4.46 -1.60
N GLN A 145 10.56 -4.81 -1.04
CA GLN A 145 9.42 -3.90 -0.94
C GLN A 145 9.18 -3.56 0.53
N PRO A 146 9.04 -2.28 0.92
CA PRO A 146 8.79 -1.93 2.32
C PRO A 146 7.43 -2.46 2.77
N LEU A 147 7.32 -2.85 4.03
CA LEU A 147 6.14 -3.48 4.60
C LEU A 147 5.84 -2.82 5.95
N GLU A 148 4.58 -2.44 6.16
CA GLU A 148 4.06 -1.99 7.45
C GLU A 148 2.71 -2.64 7.71
N VAL A 149 2.50 -3.17 8.92
CA VAL A 149 1.24 -3.81 9.33
C VAL A 149 0.82 -3.22 10.67
N ASP A 150 -0.31 -2.55 10.68
CA ASP A 150 -0.93 -2.06 11.90
C ASP A 150 -2.12 -2.93 12.28
N TRP A 151 -2.17 -3.34 13.54
CA TRP A 151 -3.22 -4.18 14.11
C TRP A 151 -3.59 -3.70 15.51
N PHE A 152 -4.85 -3.87 15.91
CA PHE A 152 -5.28 -3.67 17.29
C PHE A 152 -6.33 -4.69 17.70
N ASN A 153 -6.45 -4.90 19.01
CA ASN A 153 -7.48 -5.75 19.59
C ASN A 153 -8.23 -5.02 20.71
N GLY A 154 -9.54 -5.25 20.74
CA GLY A 154 -10.44 -4.78 21.79
C GLY A 154 -10.50 -5.75 22.97
N ALA A 155 -11.69 -5.93 23.54
CA ALA A 155 -11.90 -6.76 24.74
C ALA A 155 -12.01 -8.28 24.46
N ALA A 156 -12.26 -8.68 23.22
CA ALA A 156 -12.41 -10.09 22.83
C ALA A 156 -11.05 -10.70 22.41
N GLN A 157 -11.01 -12.02 22.18
CA GLN A 157 -9.84 -12.64 21.59
C GLN A 157 -9.66 -12.17 20.14
N GLY A 158 -8.47 -11.66 19.82
CA GLY A 158 -8.10 -11.22 18.47
C GLY A 158 -7.25 -12.25 17.74
N GLY A 159 -7.20 -12.12 16.41
CA GLY A 159 -6.34 -12.89 15.53
C GLY A 159 -5.75 -12.00 14.44
N LEU A 160 -4.65 -12.46 13.84
CA LEU A 160 -4.01 -11.84 12.69
C LEU A 160 -3.45 -12.96 11.80
N GLY A 161 -3.91 -13.02 10.55
CA GLY A 161 -3.38 -13.94 9.54
C GLY A 161 -3.09 -13.14 8.30
N ILE A 162 -1.90 -13.32 7.70
CA ILE A 162 -1.54 -12.66 6.45
C ILE A 162 -1.13 -13.70 5.44
N GLU A 163 -1.88 -13.76 4.36
CA GLU A 163 -1.66 -14.66 3.24
C GLU A 163 -1.54 -13.85 1.95
N TYR A 164 -0.94 -14.47 0.94
CA TYR A 164 -0.76 -13.86 -0.36
C TYR A 164 -0.76 -14.91 -1.48
N GLU A 165 -1.17 -14.48 -2.66
CA GLU A 165 -1.09 -15.23 -3.91
C GLU A 165 -0.61 -14.34 -5.05
N ALA A 166 -0.04 -14.96 -6.09
CA ALA A 166 0.46 -14.28 -7.29
C ALA A 166 0.45 -15.22 -8.51
N PRO A 167 0.62 -14.72 -9.75
CA PRO A 167 0.75 -15.57 -10.93
C PRO A 167 1.83 -16.65 -10.74
N GLY A 168 1.43 -17.92 -10.83
CA GLY A 168 2.32 -19.07 -10.62
C GLY A 168 2.67 -19.37 -9.15
N LEU A 169 2.10 -18.64 -8.19
CA LEU A 169 2.29 -18.82 -6.75
C LEU A 169 0.92 -19.04 -6.08
N PRO A 170 0.58 -20.28 -5.64
CA PRO A 170 -0.69 -20.52 -4.96
C PRO A 170 -0.78 -19.76 -3.63
N ARG A 171 -2.01 -19.46 -3.21
CA ARG A 171 -2.30 -18.84 -1.91
C ARG A 171 -1.61 -19.58 -0.77
N GLN A 172 -0.86 -18.82 0.02
CA GLN A 172 -0.13 -19.33 1.17
C GLN A 172 0.12 -18.22 2.19
N LYS A 173 0.52 -18.58 3.40
CA LYS A 173 1.05 -17.61 4.38
C LYS A 173 2.28 -16.91 3.83
N VAL A 174 2.44 -15.63 4.15
CA VAL A 174 3.68 -14.92 3.85
C VAL A 174 4.84 -15.61 4.60
N PRO A 175 5.85 -16.16 3.90
CA PRO A 175 6.91 -16.91 4.56
C PRO A 175 7.76 -16.00 5.45
N ALA A 176 8.05 -16.45 6.68
CA ALA A 176 8.97 -15.75 7.59
C ALA A 176 10.34 -15.47 6.94
N THR A 177 10.79 -16.38 6.07
CA THR A 177 12.05 -16.25 5.31
C THR A 177 12.03 -15.11 4.29
N HIS A 178 10.88 -14.49 4.02
CA HIS A 178 10.75 -13.34 3.12
C HIS A 178 10.61 -12.01 3.87
N LEU A 179 10.58 -12.04 5.20
CA LEU A 179 10.41 -10.85 6.04
C LEU A 179 11.75 -10.39 6.59
N TYR A 180 12.04 -9.10 6.47
CA TYR A 180 13.32 -8.52 6.85
C TYR A 180 13.17 -7.14 7.47
N HIS A 181 14.15 -6.70 8.25
CA HIS A 181 14.25 -5.35 8.79
C HIS A 181 15.69 -4.83 8.61
N PHE A 182 15.86 -3.52 8.73
CA PHE A 182 17.20 -2.95 8.81
C PHE A 182 17.72 -3.06 10.23
N ASP A 183 18.89 -3.68 10.37
CA ASP A 183 19.67 -3.66 11.59
C ASP A 183 20.89 -2.74 11.37
N GLN A 184 21.24 -1.94 12.38
CA GLN A 184 22.45 -1.11 12.32
C GLN A 184 23.59 -1.84 13.03
N ALA A 185 24.61 -2.20 12.26
CA ALA A 185 25.84 -2.73 12.82
C ALA A 185 26.57 -1.66 13.65
N ALA A 186 27.41 -2.13 14.57
CA ALA A 186 28.17 -1.27 15.49
C ALA A 186 29.13 -0.29 14.77
N ASP A 187 29.43 -0.52 13.50
CA ASP A 187 30.25 0.34 12.64
C ASP A 187 29.45 1.38 11.85
N GLY A 188 28.12 1.44 12.04
CA GLY A 188 27.22 2.37 11.36
C GLY A 188 26.72 1.88 9.99
N THR A 189 27.06 0.66 9.58
CA THR A 189 26.51 0.07 8.34
C THR A 189 25.12 -0.54 8.59
N ALA A 190 24.20 -0.38 7.63
CA ALA A 190 22.87 -0.96 7.68
C ALA A 190 22.85 -2.31 6.96
N HIS A 191 22.32 -3.35 7.60
CA HIS A 191 22.16 -4.68 7.04
C HIS A 191 20.70 -5.09 7.06
N LEU A 192 20.28 -5.86 6.05
CA LEU A 192 18.97 -6.51 6.06
C LEU A 192 19.09 -7.84 6.82
N THR A 193 18.38 -7.93 7.93
CA THR A 193 18.33 -9.12 8.79
C THR A 193 16.91 -9.71 8.75
N ASN A 194 16.79 -11.03 8.83
CA ASN A 194 15.49 -11.70 8.80
C ASN A 194 14.62 -11.32 10.03
N GLY A 195 13.31 -11.18 9.80
CA GLY A 195 12.33 -10.76 10.80
C GLY A 195 11.85 -9.32 10.63
N LEU A 196 10.79 -8.96 11.35
CA LEU A 196 10.18 -7.64 11.37
C LEU A 196 10.43 -6.96 12.71
N GLU A 197 10.63 -5.64 12.68
CA GLU A 197 10.51 -4.83 13.89
C GLU A 197 9.05 -4.78 14.33
N PHE A 198 8.78 -4.86 15.63
CA PHE A 198 7.46 -4.58 16.18
C PHE A 198 7.51 -3.47 17.22
N LEU A 199 6.43 -2.70 17.27
CA LEU A 199 6.11 -1.74 18.33
C LEU A 199 4.76 -2.15 18.93
N ALA A 200 4.71 -2.35 20.25
CA ALA A 200 3.49 -2.68 20.96
C ALA A 200 2.95 -1.46 21.72
N TYR A 201 1.63 -1.32 21.70
CA TYR A 201 0.88 -0.24 22.30
C TYR A 201 -0.24 -0.82 23.15
N GLU A 202 -0.70 -0.05 24.13
CA GLU A 202 -1.83 -0.40 24.97
C GLU A 202 -2.84 0.75 24.95
N GLY A 203 -4.12 0.43 24.86
CA GLY A 203 -5.19 1.41 24.78
C GLY A 203 -6.50 0.84 24.26
N THR A 204 -7.56 1.63 24.41
CA THR A 204 -8.90 1.29 23.93
C THR A 204 -9.19 2.11 22.70
N TRP A 205 -9.45 1.44 21.57
CA TRP A 205 -9.78 2.09 20.32
C TRP A 205 -10.96 1.40 19.63
N GLN A 206 -11.72 2.17 18.84
CA GLN A 206 -12.78 1.66 17.96
C GLN A 206 -12.29 1.44 16.52
N ALA A 207 -11.09 1.91 16.23
CA ALA A 207 -10.34 1.82 14.99
C ALA A 207 -8.86 2.07 15.32
N LEU A 208 -7.92 1.67 14.45
CA LEU A 208 -6.50 1.94 14.63
C LEU A 208 -6.22 3.41 15.02
N PRO A 209 -5.34 3.68 15.99
CA PRO A 209 -4.89 5.03 16.31
C PRO A 209 -3.71 5.45 15.42
N ASP A 210 -3.32 6.72 15.49
CA ASP A 210 -2.04 7.16 14.93
C ASP A 210 -0.88 6.73 15.85
N PHE A 211 -0.41 5.50 15.69
CA PHE A 211 0.72 4.96 16.45
C PHE A 211 2.02 5.77 16.27
N GLY A 212 2.14 6.57 15.21
CA GLY A 212 3.29 7.46 15.00
C GLY A 212 3.35 8.62 16.00
N ARG A 213 2.22 8.93 16.65
CA ARG A 213 2.09 9.94 17.71
C ARG A 213 2.03 9.34 19.11
N MET A 214 2.18 8.03 19.23
CA MET A 214 2.08 7.29 20.49
C MET A 214 3.45 6.79 20.94
N ILE A 215 3.59 6.59 22.25
CA ILE A 215 4.79 5.99 22.83
C ILE A 215 4.51 4.49 22.97
N PRO A 216 5.32 3.61 22.32
CA PRO A 216 5.15 2.18 22.47
C PRO A 216 5.57 1.72 23.86
N VAL A 217 4.81 0.79 24.44
CA VAL A 217 5.14 0.17 25.75
C VAL A 217 6.24 -0.88 25.61
N ARG A 218 6.40 -1.46 24.41
CA ARG A 218 7.43 -2.46 24.09
C ARG A 218 7.83 -2.35 22.63
N ARG A 219 9.07 -2.73 22.34
CA ARG A 219 9.60 -2.90 20.98
C ARG A 219 10.51 -4.11 20.90
N GLY A 220 10.71 -4.65 19.70
CA GLY A 220 11.64 -5.74 19.46
C GLY A 220 11.59 -6.22 18.02
N VAL A 221 12.08 -7.44 17.80
CA VAL A 221 12.08 -8.11 16.49
C VAL A 221 11.38 -9.46 16.61
N VAL A 222 10.62 -9.83 15.59
CA VAL A 222 9.91 -11.11 15.46
C VAL A 222 10.20 -11.73 14.09
N SER A 223 10.12 -13.05 13.96
CA SER A 223 10.35 -13.74 12.67
C SER A 223 9.19 -13.62 11.68
N ASP A 224 7.99 -13.36 12.19
CA ASP A 224 6.71 -13.32 11.46
C ASP A 224 5.73 -12.32 12.12
N PHE A 225 4.45 -12.40 11.78
CA PHE A 225 3.39 -11.55 12.37
C PHE A 225 2.90 -12.08 13.72
N ASP A 226 3.84 -12.39 14.63
CA ASP A 226 3.53 -12.93 15.95
C ASP A 226 2.88 -11.87 16.86
N ILE A 227 1.57 -12.01 17.09
CA ILE A 227 0.82 -11.12 17.98
C ILE A 227 1.00 -11.44 19.46
N SER A 228 1.65 -12.57 19.82
CA SER A 228 1.86 -12.96 21.23
C SER A 228 2.90 -12.10 21.96
N VAL A 229 3.57 -11.19 21.24
CA VAL A 229 4.56 -10.26 21.80
C VAL A 229 3.97 -9.15 22.67
N VAL A 230 2.65 -8.97 22.65
CA VAL A 230 1.93 -8.05 23.55
C VAL A 230 1.99 -8.52 25.00
N SER A 231 1.96 -7.57 25.94
CA SER A 231 1.95 -7.84 27.40
C SER A 231 0.61 -8.37 27.93
N ARG A 232 -0.47 -8.15 27.19
CA ARG A 232 -1.85 -8.52 27.55
C ARG A 232 -2.64 -8.86 26.29
N SER A 233 -3.69 -9.66 26.41
CA SER A 233 -4.47 -10.14 25.25
C SER A 233 -5.56 -9.18 24.76
N ASP A 234 -5.91 -8.16 25.54
CA ASP A 234 -6.98 -7.20 25.22
C ASP A 234 -6.47 -5.75 25.25
N HIS A 235 -7.15 -4.84 24.55
CA HIS A 235 -6.83 -3.41 24.52
C HIS A 235 -5.36 -3.13 24.17
N VAL A 236 -4.89 -3.76 23.09
CA VAL A 236 -3.51 -3.72 22.62
C VAL A 236 -3.43 -3.40 21.14
N GLY A 237 -2.31 -2.83 20.74
CA GLY A 237 -1.99 -2.51 19.36
C GLY A 237 -0.58 -3.00 19.01
N LEU A 238 -0.40 -3.41 17.76
CA LEU A 238 0.90 -3.77 17.20
C LEU A 238 1.10 -3.04 15.89
N ARG A 239 2.33 -2.55 15.70
CA ARG A 239 2.84 -2.08 14.43
C ARG A 239 4.06 -2.92 14.07
N PHE A 240 3.97 -3.68 12.98
CA PHE A 240 5.12 -4.38 12.39
C PHE A 240 5.70 -3.54 11.25
N ARG A 241 7.03 -3.46 11.17
CA ARG A 241 7.74 -2.70 10.12
C ARG A 241 8.92 -3.48 9.59
N GLY A 242 9.14 -3.38 8.29
CA GLY A 242 10.26 -4.04 7.64
C GLY A 242 10.13 -4.03 6.12
N PHE A 243 10.56 -5.12 5.51
CA PHE A 243 10.61 -5.36 4.09
C PHE A 243 10.13 -6.77 3.79
N LEU A 244 9.37 -6.88 2.70
CA LEU A 244 8.99 -8.13 2.07
C LEU A 244 9.89 -8.36 0.85
N LYS A 245 10.53 -9.51 0.80
CA LYS A 245 11.29 -9.96 -0.37
C LYS A 245 10.34 -10.56 -1.41
N ILE A 246 10.21 -9.89 -2.54
CA ILE A 246 9.40 -10.33 -3.68
C ILE A 246 10.28 -11.14 -4.64
N PRO A 247 10.01 -12.45 -4.82
CA PRO A 247 10.86 -13.32 -5.64
C PRO A 247 10.71 -13.05 -7.14
N ALA A 248 9.54 -12.62 -7.59
CA ALA A 248 9.25 -12.32 -8.98
C ALA A 248 8.26 -11.15 -9.05
N GLU A 249 8.45 -10.28 -10.03
CA GLU A 249 7.49 -9.20 -10.27
C GLU A 249 6.12 -9.77 -10.67
N GLY A 250 5.04 -9.09 -10.28
CA GLY A 250 3.70 -9.56 -10.59
C GLY A 250 2.62 -8.89 -9.77
N LEU A 251 1.38 -9.27 -10.08
CA LEU A 251 0.22 -8.90 -9.28
C LEU A 251 0.15 -9.81 -8.05
N TYR A 252 0.27 -9.23 -6.87
CA TYR A 252 0.10 -9.91 -5.60
C TYR A 252 -1.27 -9.56 -5.02
N ILE A 253 -2.02 -10.56 -4.59
CA ILE A 253 -3.25 -10.41 -3.81
C ILE A 253 -2.91 -10.79 -2.38
N PHE A 254 -3.12 -9.87 -1.45
CA PHE A 254 -2.97 -10.11 -0.02
C PHE A 254 -4.34 -10.36 0.61
N HIS A 255 -4.38 -11.27 1.59
CA HIS A 255 -5.56 -11.59 2.39
C HIS A 255 -5.21 -11.38 3.87
N LEU A 256 -6.09 -10.65 4.58
CA LEU A 256 -5.93 -10.23 5.97
C LEU A 256 -7.19 -10.54 6.79
#